data_AF-X1I3J0-F1
#
_entry.id   AF-X1I3J0-F1
#
_cell.length_a   1.000
_cell.length_b   1.000
_cell.length_c   1.000
_cell.angle_alpha   90.00
_cell.angle_beta   90.00
_cell.angle_gamma   90.00
#
_symmetry.space_group_name_H-M   'P 1'
#
loop_
_entity.id
_entity.type
_entity.pdbx_description
1 polymer ?
#
loop_
_entity_poly.entity_id
_entity_poly.type
_entity_poly.pdbx_seq_one_letter_code
_entity_poly.pdbx_strand_id
1 'polypeptide(L)'
;SSFLINPVTANGDDDDEDGVHDDEEEENERGVSVEVSGTEAQIESHQNYSDIQNEISIQMKAESEGLVFEFSFDNESDASEFEIEFSVEISEIVEYVDLHEDGFYNETIDTLIQQVELNDFDDIVYTIENISNNLVHHLSIVSTDGVFSAGVYISSEFTLVNEILIAPTQIKIDVGIHGFNFTEPDSALALKIVLESEVDVEYEEDEETEDEEDGRATDESEIDIILGEYSGFFSWIENVTVDGVNHLVKATPLTTDEEETKLYLNYPRGDEII
;
A
#
# COMPACT_ATOMS: atom_id res chain seq x y z
N SER A 1 -12.30 -2.01 11.93
CA SER A 1 -13.69 -1.76 12.40
C SER A 1 -14.62 -1.50 11.23
N SER A 2 -15.43 -2.51 10.95
CA SER A 2 -16.24 -2.67 9.75
C SER A 2 -17.43 -1.70 9.65
N PHE A 3 -17.67 -1.20 8.45
CA PHE A 3 -19.03 -0.90 8.00
C PHE A 3 -19.58 -2.16 7.31
N LEU A 4 -20.47 -2.85 8.02
CA LEU A 4 -21.15 -4.07 7.58
C LEU A 4 -22.32 -3.73 6.63
N ILE A 5 -22.24 -4.16 5.37
CA ILE A 5 -23.39 -4.72 4.65
C ILE A 5 -23.17 -6.23 4.61
N ASN A 6 -24.17 -6.99 5.10
CA ASN A 6 -24.08 -8.45 5.23
C ASN A 6 -23.55 -9.13 3.96
N PRO A 7 -22.88 -10.30 4.07
CA PRO A 7 -22.76 -11.22 2.95
C PRO A 7 -24.17 -11.73 2.62
N VAL A 8 -24.86 -11.04 1.72
CA VAL A 8 -25.88 -11.68 0.92
C VAL A 8 -25.08 -12.49 -0.07
N THR A 9 -25.13 -13.81 0.06
CA THR A 9 -24.90 -14.70 -1.08
C THR A 9 -25.97 -14.37 -2.11
N ALA A 10 -25.77 -13.28 -2.84
CA ALA A 10 -26.63 -12.87 -3.93
C ALA A 10 -26.33 -13.82 -5.08
N ASN A 11 -27.38 -14.33 -5.72
CA ASN A 11 -27.21 -14.69 -7.12
C ASN A 11 -27.25 -13.34 -7.86
N GLY A 12 -26.15 -12.60 -7.81
CA GLY A 12 -25.93 -11.41 -8.64
C GLY A 12 -25.32 -11.82 -9.96
N ASP A 13 -25.54 -11.01 -10.99
CA ASP A 13 -24.64 -11.03 -12.14
C ASP A 13 -23.30 -10.38 -11.67
N ASP A 14 -22.21 -10.81 -12.31
CA ASP A 14 -20.84 -10.33 -12.15
C ASP A 14 -20.39 -10.17 -13.60
N ASP A 15 -20.64 -8.98 -14.14
CA ASP A 15 -20.55 -8.70 -15.57
C ASP A 15 -19.09 -8.55 -16.05
N ASP A 16 -18.16 -8.20 -15.17
CA ASP A 16 -16.75 -7.97 -15.47
C ASP A 16 -15.81 -9.12 -15.03
N GLU A 17 -16.36 -10.13 -14.36
CA GLU A 17 -15.69 -11.35 -13.88
C GLU A 17 -14.57 -11.06 -12.86
N ASP A 18 -14.70 -9.98 -12.07
CA ASP A 18 -13.75 -9.61 -11.02
C ASP A 18 -13.97 -10.34 -9.69
N GLY A 19 -15.13 -11.02 -9.55
CA GLY A 19 -15.50 -11.80 -8.37
C GLY A 19 -16.42 -11.06 -7.39
N VAL A 20 -16.77 -9.81 -7.67
CA VAL A 20 -17.73 -8.98 -6.93
C VAL A 20 -19.05 -8.92 -7.70
N HIS A 21 -20.16 -8.73 -6.99
CA HIS A 21 -21.48 -8.63 -7.63
C HIS A 21 -21.78 -7.19 -8.04
N ASP A 22 -22.37 -6.98 -9.22
CA ASP A 22 -22.70 -5.65 -9.75
C ASP A 22 -23.50 -4.75 -8.76
N ASP A 23 -24.37 -5.36 -7.94
CA ASP A 23 -25.14 -4.63 -6.91
C ASP A 23 -24.23 -4.03 -5.82
N GLU A 24 -23.13 -4.71 -5.46
CA GLU A 24 -22.12 -4.23 -4.51
C GLU A 24 -21.23 -3.17 -5.17
N GLU A 25 -20.92 -3.33 -6.46
CA GLU A 25 -20.18 -2.32 -7.22
C GLU A 25 -20.95 -1.00 -7.34
N GLU A 26 -22.25 -1.04 -7.67
CA GLU A 26 -23.10 0.16 -7.79
C GLU A 26 -23.16 0.94 -6.46
N GLU A 27 -23.17 0.25 -5.32
CA GLU A 27 -23.20 0.89 -3.99
C GLU A 27 -21.85 1.53 -3.60
N ASN A 28 -20.75 1.04 -4.17
CA ASN A 28 -19.38 1.45 -3.85
C ASN A 28 -18.71 2.28 -4.95
N GLU A 29 -19.35 2.53 -6.09
CA GLU A 29 -18.79 3.32 -7.20
C GLU A 29 -18.35 4.71 -6.72
N ARG A 30 -17.13 5.10 -7.09
CA ARG A 30 -16.55 6.40 -6.73
C ARG A 30 -16.10 7.18 -7.95
N GLY A 31 -16.32 8.50 -7.93
CA GLY A 31 -15.69 9.40 -8.86
C GLY A 31 -14.26 9.71 -8.43
N VAL A 32 -13.28 9.39 -9.29
CA VAL A 32 -11.85 9.62 -9.02
C VAL A 32 -11.31 10.75 -9.89
N SER A 33 -10.57 11.68 -9.28
CA SER A 33 -9.79 12.70 -9.98
C SER A 33 -8.34 12.68 -9.54
N VAL A 34 -7.44 12.79 -10.52
CA VAL A 34 -5.98 12.77 -10.30
C VAL A 34 -5.36 14.00 -10.93
N GLU A 35 -4.62 14.77 -10.13
CA GLU A 35 -3.78 15.87 -10.57
C GLU A 35 -2.31 15.54 -10.31
N VAL A 36 -1.44 15.73 -11.31
CA VAL A 36 0.00 15.42 -11.19
C VAL A 36 0.83 16.63 -11.56
N SER A 37 1.85 16.92 -10.74
CA SER A 37 2.78 18.02 -10.92
C SER A 37 4.20 17.66 -10.45
N GLY A 38 5.06 17.24 -11.39
CA GLY A 38 6.43 16.87 -11.05
C GLY A 38 6.46 15.58 -10.23
N THR A 39 7.03 15.64 -9.02
CA THR A 39 7.13 14.52 -8.07
C THR A 39 5.96 14.46 -7.08
N GLU A 40 4.89 15.21 -7.33
CA GLU A 40 3.69 15.24 -6.47
C GLU A 40 2.43 14.86 -7.28
N ALA A 41 1.53 14.13 -6.65
CA ALA A 41 0.20 13.86 -7.15
C ALA A 41 -0.86 13.99 -6.05
N GLN A 42 -2.04 14.47 -6.42
CA GLN A 42 -3.21 14.54 -5.56
C GLN A 42 -4.32 13.71 -6.20
N ILE A 43 -4.90 12.81 -5.41
CA ILE A 43 -5.98 11.91 -5.78
C ILE A 43 -7.16 12.22 -4.87
N GLU A 44 -8.31 12.52 -5.46
CA GLU A 44 -9.57 12.72 -4.73
C GLU A 44 -10.58 11.69 -5.22
N SER A 45 -11.26 11.02 -4.28
CA SER A 45 -12.23 9.97 -4.55
C SER A 45 -13.51 10.23 -3.75
N HIS A 46 -14.63 10.48 -4.44
CA HIS A 46 -15.92 10.78 -3.83
C HIS A 46 -16.94 9.69 -4.12
N GLN A 47 -17.74 9.30 -3.12
CA GLN A 47 -18.80 8.32 -3.33
C GLN A 47 -19.90 8.88 -4.25
N ASN A 48 -20.28 8.11 -5.28
CA ASN A 48 -21.32 8.52 -6.24
C ASN A 48 -22.74 8.23 -5.73
N TYR A 49 -22.88 7.32 -4.77
CA TYR A 49 -24.15 6.78 -4.30
C TYR A 49 -24.54 7.30 -2.90
N SER A 50 -25.81 7.73 -2.76
CA SER A 50 -26.49 8.20 -1.51
C SER A 50 -26.38 9.69 -1.13
N ASP A 51 -27.09 10.07 -0.05
CA ASP A 51 -27.07 11.40 0.58
C ASP A 51 -25.85 11.57 1.52
N ILE A 52 -25.06 10.51 1.74
CA ILE A 52 -23.83 10.54 2.54
C ILE A 52 -22.68 10.92 1.61
N GLN A 53 -21.99 12.01 1.92
CA GLN A 53 -20.80 12.43 1.20
C GLN A 53 -19.60 12.00 2.04
N ASN A 54 -18.90 10.96 1.58
CA ASN A 54 -17.56 10.67 2.06
C ASN A 54 -16.55 10.91 0.94
N GLU A 55 -15.36 11.33 1.35
CA GLU A 55 -14.27 11.70 0.49
C GLU A 55 -13.00 11.01 0.99
N ILE A 56 -12.24 10.46 0.05
CA ILE A 56 -10.90 9.95 0.29
C ILE A 56 -9.96 10.86 -0.49
N SER A 57 -9.00 11.47 0.20
CA SER A 57 -7.94 12.27 -0.38
C SER A 57 -6.61 11.57 -0.14
N ILE A 58 -5.80 11.44 -1.19
CA ILE A 58 -4.47 10.84 -1.13
C ILE A 58 -3.49 11.79 -1.77
N GLN A 59 -2.47 12.17 -1.02
CA GLN A 59 -1.36 12.95 -1.53
C GLN A 59 -0.10 12.09 -1.62
N MET A 60 0.38 11.88 -2.85
CA MET A 60 1.65 11.20 -3.12
C MET A 60 2.73 12.27 -3.32
N LYS A 61 3.82 12.20 -2.53
CA LYS A 61 4.96 13.11 -2.64
C LYS A 61 6.26 12.33 -2.63
N ALA A 62 7.09 12.55 -3.65
CA ALA A 62 8.49 12.16 -3.61
C ALA A 62 9.33 13.36 -3.16
N GLU A 63 9.78 13.32 -1.91
CA GLU A 63 10.56 14.38 -1.27
C GLU A 63 11.96 13.89 -0.87
N SER A 64 12.69 14.68 -0.07
CA SER A 64 14.01 14.30 0.41
C SER A 64 14.00 13.20 1.48
N GLU A 65 12.84 12.88 2.04
CA GLU A 65 12.67 11.90 3.12
C GLU A 65 12.29 10.52 2.57
N GLY A 66 11.56 10.47 1.47
CA GLY A 66 11.10 9.23 0.86
C GLY A 66 10.04 9.46 -0.21
N LEU A 67 9.38 8.36 -0.56
CA LEU A 67 8.06 8.40 -1.19
C LEU A 67 6.98 8.34 -0.11
N VAL A 68 6.26 9.43 0.07
CA VAL A 68 5.24 9.62 1.11
C VAL A 68 3.84 9.57 0.50
N PHE A 69 2.95 8.86 1.17
CA PHE A 69 1.52 8.82 0.90
C PHE A 69 0.78 9.34 2.13
N GLU A 70 0.16 10.50 2.01
CA GLU A 70 -0.72 11.05 3.06
C GLU A 70 -2.16 10.71 2.69
N PHE A 71 -2.86 10.02 3.58
CA PHE A 71 -4.24 9.61 3.42
C PHE A 71 -5.12 10.43 4.35
N SER A 72 -6.20 10.98 3.80
CA SER A 72 -7.29 11.55 4.58
C SER A 72 -8.62 10.92 4.16
N PHE A 73 -9.44 10.60 5.16
CA PHE A 73 -10.83 10.19 4.96
C PHE A 73 -11.74 11.15 5.71
N ASP A 74 -12.64 11.78 4.97
CA ASP A 74 -13.65 12.70 5.49
C ASP A 74 -15.05 12.10 5.33
N ASN A 75 -15.83 12.15 6.41
CA ASN A 75 -17.26 11.86 6.37
C ASN A 75 -18.05 13.05 6.90
N GLU A 76 -18.83 13.70 6.03
CA GLU A 76 -19.77 14.73 6.43
C GLU A 76 -21.21 14.18 6.38
N SER A 77 -21.86 14.15 7.55
CA SER A 77 -23.29 13.86 7.67
C SER A 77 -23.98 14.91 8.53
N ASP A 78 -25.30 15.03 8.40
CA ASP A 78 -26.14 15.91 9.25
C ASP A 78 -25.98 15.65 10.77
N ALA A 79 -25.41 14.50 11.15
CA ALA A 79 -25.27 14.05 12.55
C ALA A 79 -23.83 14.13 13.10
N SER A 80 -22.80 14.07 12.25
CA SER A 80 -21.38 14.09 12.64
C SER A 80 -20.47 14.42 11.45
N GLU A 81 -19.38 15.13 11.76
CA GLU A 81 -18.18 15.28 10.92
C GLU A 81 -17.08 14.41 11.53
N PHE A 82 -16.36 13.66 10.71
CA PHE A 82 -15.27 12.80 11.13
C PHE A 82 -14.16 12.79 10.08
N GLU A 83 -12.91 12.80 10.54
CA GLU A 83 -11.69 12.87 9.74
C GLU A 83 -10.66 11.88 10.32
N ILE A 84 -10.05 11.05 9.46
CA ILE A 84 -8.85 10.25 9.78
C ILE A 84 -7.73 10.71 8.89
N GLU A 85 -6.57 10.94 9.48
CA GLU A 85 -5.32 11.16 8.75
C GLU A 85 -4.26 10.13 9.18
N PHE A 86 -3.58 9.55 8.20
CA PHE A 86 -2.40 8.72 8.40
C PHE A 86 -1.45 8.85 7.20
N SER A 87 -0.18 8.54 7.41
CA SER A 87 0.83 8.54 6.35
C SER A 87 1.57 7.21 6.29
N VAL A 88 1.98 6.86 5.06
CA VAL A 88 2.88 5.76 4.77
C VAL A 88 4.08 6.33 4.02
N GLU A 89 5.28 6.14 4.55
CA GLU A 89 6.52 6.60 3.93
C GLU A 89 7.45 5.43 3.61
N ILE A 90 7.91 5.37 2.36
CA ILE A 90 8.97 4.47 1.91
C ILE A 90 10.26 5.27 1.80
N SER A 91 11.15 5.12 2.80
CA SER A 91 12.26 6.07 3.02
C SER A 91 13.63 5.55 2.60
N GLU A 92 13.93 4.28 2.83
CA GLU A 92 15.28 3.75 2.60
C GLU A 92 15.31 2.25 2.27
N ILE A 93 16.37 1.87 1.53
CA ILE A 93 16.78 0.49 1.32
C ILE A 93 18.05 0.24 2.15
N VAL A 94 18.00 -0.77 3.02
CA VAL A 94 19.09 -1.16 3.91
C VAL A 94 19.72 -2.46 3.43
N GLU A 95 21.02 -2.46 3.13
CA GLU A 95 21.79 -3.69 2.94
C GLU A 95 22.33 -4.16 4.30
N TYR A 96 22.04 -5.40 4.67
CA TYR A 96 22.48 -5.96 5.95
C TYR A 96 22.94 -7.41 5.82
N VAL A 97 23.75 -7.86 6.78
CA VAL A 97 24.07 -9.28 6.98
C VAL A 97 23.36 -9.76 8.23
N ASP A 98 22.44 -10.71 8.04
CA ASP A 98 21.74 -11.39 9.12
C ASP A 98 22.70 -12.29 9.92
N LEU A 99 22.97 -11.93 11.17
CA LEU A 99 23.89 -12.67 12.03
C LEU A 99 23.25 -13.85 12.78
N HIS A 100 21.94 -13.97 12.73
CA HIS A 100 21.15 -14.95 13.48
C HIS A 100 20.26 -15.85 12.61
N GLU A 101 20.26 -15.64 11.30
CA GLU A 101 19.57 -16.43 10.27
C GLU A 101 18.05 -16.49 10.48
N ASP A 102 17.46 -15.45 11.06
CA ASP A 102 16.00 -15.37 11.24
C ASP A 102 15.30 -14.68 10.05
N GLY A 103 16.07 -14.04 9.17
CA GLY A 103 15.63 -13.39 7.94
C GLY A 103 15.01 -12.01 8.13
N PHE A 104 15.16 -11.40 9.32
CA PHE A 104 14.69 -10.05 9.60
C PHE A 104 15.90 -9.13 9.81
N TYR A 105 15.80 -7.88 9.35
CA TYR A 105 16.78 -6.88 9.74
C TYR A 105 16.54 -6.43 11.17
N ASN A 106 17.54 -6.61 12.03
CA ASN A 106 17.57 -6.11 13.38
C ASN A 106 18.75 -5.16 13.58
N GLU A 107 18.48 -3.86 13.71
CA GLU A 107 19.49 -2.81 13.86
C GLU A 107 20.48 -3.04 15.02
N THR A 108 20.09 -3.80 16.04
CA THR A 108 20.92 -4.06 17.23
C THR A 108 21.74 -5.34 17.15
N ILE A 109 21.34 -6.30 16.31
CA ILE A 109 21.95 -7.63 16.21
C ILE A 109 22.74 -7.74 14.90
N ASP A 110 22.17 -7.29 13.79
CA ASP A 110 22.72 -7.51 12.46
C ASP A 110 23.80 -6.51 12.09
N THR A 111 24.56 -6.87 11.06
CA THR A 111 25.58 -5.97 10.53
C THR A 111 24.97 -5.13 9.42
N LEU A 112 24.77 -3.84 9.69
CA LEU A 112 24.49 -2.85 8.66
C LEU A 112 25.68 -2.74 7.70
N ILE A 113 25.43 -2.90 6.40
CA ILE A 113 26.43 -2.77 5.34
C ILE A 113 26.35 -1.39 4.68
N GLN A 114 25.18 -0.99 4.20
CA GLN A 114 24.91 0.35 3.67
C GLN A 114 23.42 0.70 3.75
N GLN A 115 23.12 1.99 3.69
CA GLN A 115 21.76 2.53 3.58
C GLN A 115 21.70 3.42 2.34
N VAL A 116 20.64 3.26 1.55
CA VAL A 116 20.35 4.09 0.39
C VAL A 116 19.05 4.82 0.69
N GLU A 117 19.16 6.11 0.95
CA GLU A 117 18.00 7.01 1.09
C GLU A 117 17.30 7.18 -0.25
N LEU A 118 15.97 7.07 -0.25
CA LEU A 118 15.12 7.27 -1.43
C LEU A 118 14.72 8.74 -1.52
N ASN A 119 15.67 9.61 -1.86
CA ASN A 119 15.51 11.08 -1.74
C ASN A 119 15.59 11.86 -3.06
N ASP A 120 15.67 11.17 -4.20
CA ASP A 120 15.78 11.76 -5.54
C ASP A 120 15.01 10.90 -6.55
N PHE A 121 14.01 11.50 -7.19
CA PHE A 121 13.08 10.84 -8.11
C PHE A 121 12.88 11.64 -9.40
N ASP A 122 12.60 10.92 -10.48
CA ASP A 122 12.08 11.51 -11.70
C ASP A 122 10.61 11.94 -11.52
N ASP A 123 10.11 12.79 -12.44
CA ASP A 123 8.70 13.23 -12.45
C ASP A 123 7.75 12.03 -12.55
N ILE A 124 6.62 12.10 -11.83
CA ILE A 124 5.55 11.09 -11.87
C ILE A 124 4.97 11.01 -13.29
N VAL A 125 4.88 9.78 -13.80
CA VAL A 125 4.21 9.46 -15.05
C VAL A 125 2.81 8.99 -14.75
N TYR A 126 1.80 9.75 -15.20
CA TYR A 126 0.40 9.40 -15.03
C TYR A 126 -0.24 8.92 -16.33
N THR A 127 -0.95 7.80 -16.23
CA THR A 127 -1.75 7.23 -17.30
C THR A 127 -3.09 6.71 -16.78
N ILE A 128 -4.05 6.55 -17.69
CA ILE A 128 -5.30 5.84 -17.42
C ILE A 128 -5.29 4.61 -18.31
N GLU A 129 -5.42 3.44 -17.69
CA GLU A 129 -5.43 2.15 -18.34
C GLU A 129 -6.83 1.56 -18.29
N ASN A 130 -7.14 0.68 -19.24
CA ASN A 130 -8.37 -0.11 -19.18
C ASN A 130 -7.97 -1.53 -18.79
N ILE A 131 -8.33 -1.92 -17.57
CA ILE A 131 -8.01 -3.21 -16.96
C ILE A 131 -9.34 -3.85 -16.60
N SER A 132 -9.60 -5.06 -17.11
CA SER A 132 -10.86 -5.78 -16.87
C SER A 132 -12.13 -4.98 -17.22
N ASN A 133 -12.06 -4.10 -18.23
CA ASN A 133 -13.11 -3.14 -18.64
C ASN A 133 -13.26 -1.89 -17.76
N ASN A 134 -12.56 -1.82 -16.63
CA ASN A 134 -12.60 -0.68 -15.70
C ASN A 134 -11.46 0.31 -16.00
N LEU A 135 -11.70 1.58 -15.71
CA LEU A 135 -10.69 2.63 -15.86
C LEU A 135 -9.84 2.69 -14.61
N VAL A 136 -8.56 2.33 -14.74
CA VAL A 136 -7.60 2.36 -13.65
C VAL A 136 -6.64 3.53 -13.84
N HIS A 137 -6.53 4.36 -12.82
CA HIS A 137 -5.53 5.41 -12.75
C HIS A 137 -4.21 4.79 -12.31
N HIS A 138 -3.16 4.99 -13.11
CA HIS A 138 -1.83 4.44 -12.84
C HIS A 138 -0.81 5.59 -12.79
N LEU A 139 -0.18 5.75 -11.62
CA LEU A 139 0.93 6.66 -11.40
C LEU A 139 2.22 5.86 -11.22
N SER A 140 3.24 6.15 -12.01
CA SER A 140 4.55 5.50 -11.89
C SER A 140 5.62 6.52 -11.56
N ILE A 141 6.48 6.18 -10.60
CA ILE A 141 7.64 6.97 -10.20
C ILE A 141 8.86 6.07 -10.08
N VAL A 142 10.04 6.62 -10.37
CA VAL A 142 11.32 5.91 -10.32
C VAL A 142 12.35 6.83 -9.68
N SER A 143 13.23 6.27 -8.84
CA SER A 143 14.37 7.02 -8.33
C SER A 143 15.30 7.44 -9.48
N THR A 144 16.00 8.57 -9.33
CA THR A 144 16.87 9.12 -10.40
C THR A 144 18.01 8.17 -10.78
N ASP A 145 18.43 7.29 -9.87
CA ASP A 145 19.43 6.24 -10.14
C ASP A 145 18.85 4.95 -10.73
N GLY A 146 17.52 4.84 -10.81
CA GLY A 146 16.77 3.70 -11.33
C GLY A 146 16.72 2.50 -10.40
N VAL A 147 17.20 2.62 -9.15
CA VAL A 147 17.28 1.50 -8.21
C VAL A 147 15.93 1.19 -7.58
N PHE A 148 15.05 2.17 -7.42
CA PHE A 148 13.73 2.01 -6.84
C PHE A 148 12.66 2.46 -7.83
N SER A 149 11.53 1.74 -7.88
CA SER A 149 10.33 2.18 -8.58
C SER A 149 9.08 1.90 -7.75
N ALA A 150 8.05 2.72 -7.97
CA ALA A 150 6.72 2.47 -7.45
C ALA A 150 5.66 2.70 -8.54
N GLY A 151 4.69 1.79 -8.62
CA GLY A 151 3.49 1.89 -9.46
C GLY A 151 2.24 1.91 -8.57
N VAL A 152 1.48 3.00 -8.61
CA VAL A 152 0.30 3.23 -7.78
C VAL A 152 -0.95 3.10 -8.65
N TYR A 153 -1.87 2.23 -8.25
CA TYR A 153 -3.11 1.95 -8.96
C TYR A 153 -4.30 2.34 -8.10
N ILE A 154 -5.23 3.08 -8.70
CA ILE A 154 -6.50 3.51 -8.11
C ILE A 154 -7.61 3.22 -9.10
N SER A 155 -8.71 2.64 -8.62
CA SER A 155 -9.89 2.36 -9.43
C SER A 155 -11.13 3.06 -8.88
N SER A 156 -12.09 3.32 -9.77
CA SER A 156 -13.42 3.85 -9.42
C SER A 156 -14.40 2.77 -8.95
N GLU A 157 -14.12 1.52 -9.33
CA GLU A 157 -14.93 0.31 -9.08
C GLU A 157 -13.99 -0.80 -8.62
N PHE A 158 -14.53 -1.93 -8.18
CA PHE A 158 -13.70 -3.10 -7.90
C PHE A 158 -12.95 -3.50 -9.18
N THR A 159 -11.66 -3.82 -9.07
CA THR A 159 -10.86 -4.11 -10.27
C THR A 159 -9.68 -5.01 -9.96
N LEU A 160 -9.53 -6.07 -10.74
CA LEU A 160 -8.36 -6.95 -10.70
C LEU A 160 -7.14 -6.32 -11.40
N VAL A 161 -6.14 -5.92 -10.62
CA VAL A 161 -4.83 -5.46 -11.11
C VAL A 161 -3.78 -6.48 -10.74
N ASN A 162 -3.18 -7.14 -11.73
CA ASN A 162 -2.18 -8.20 -11.52
C ASN A 162 -2.69 -9.34 -10.61
N GLU A 163 -3.94 -9.78 -10.85
CA GLU A 163 -4.61 -10.84 -10.07
C GLU A 163 -4.96 -10.46 -8.62
N ILE A 164 -4.79 -9.19 -8.24
CA ILE A 164 -5.17 -8.65 -6.92
C ILE A 164 -6.36 -7.74 -7.11
N LEU A 165 -7.43 -7.99 -6.35
CA LEU A 165 -8.63 -7.17 -6.40
C LEU A 165 -8.38 -5.90 -5.59
N ILE A 166 -8.61 -4.74 -6.20
CA ILE A 166 -8.53 -3.44 -5.54
C ILE A 166 -9.95 -2.91 -5.39
N ALA A 167 -10.35 -2.57 -4.16
CA ALA A 167 -11.60 -1.87 -3.90
C ALA A 167 -11.50 -0.36 -4.23
N PRO A 168 -12.60 0.34 -4.54
CA PRO A 168 -12.60 1.78 -4.81
C PRO A 168 -12.06 2.67 -3.69
N THR A 169 -12.00 2.13 -2.47
CA THR A 169 -11.51 2.80 -1.27
C THR A 169 -10.05 2.48 -0.94
N GLN A 170 -9.39 1.68 -1.77
CA GLN A 170 -8.01 1.23 -1.58
C GLN A 170 -7.12 1.80 -2.68
N ILE A 171 -5.81 1.84 -2.42
CA ILE A 171 -4.80 1.96 -3.46
C ILE A 171 -3.87 0.76 -3.39
N LYS A 172 -3.36 0.36 -4.54
CA LYS A 172 -2.34 -0.67 -4.64
C LYS A 172 -1.02 -0.05 -5.04
N ILE A 173 0.05 -0.43 -4.34
CA ILE A 173 1.42 0.05 -4.63
C ILE A 173 2.27 -1.16 -4.99
N ASP A 174 2.70 -1.23 -6.26
CA ASP A 174 3.76 -2.14 -6.70
C ASP A 174 5.12 -1.47 -6.46
N VAL A 175 6.02 -2.15 -5.75
CA VAL A 175 7.38 -1.66 -5.48
C VAL A 175 8.39 -2.52 -6.21
N GLY A 176 9.37 -1.88 -6.86
CA GLY A 176 10.49 -2.57 -7.51
C GLY A 176 11.84 -2.11 -6.97
N ILE A 177 12.76 -3.05 -6.73
CA ILE A 177 14.18 -2.77 -6.48
C ILE A 177 15.02 -3.39 -7.60
N HIS A 178 15.75 -2.56 -8.33
CA HIS A 178 16.43 -2.91 -9.58
C HIS A 178 17.93 -2.66 -9.50
N GLY A 179 18.73 -3.68 -9.80
CA GLY A 179 20.18 -3.54 -9.95
C GLY A 179 20.89 -2.96 -8.73
N PHE A 180 20.38 -3.21 -7.51
CA PHE A 180 20.96 -2.70 -6.28
C PHE A 180 22.43 -3.11 -6.17
N ASN A 181 23.33 -2.14 -5.92
CA ASN A 181 24.76 -2.40 -5.88
C ASN A 181 25.19 -2.94 -4.50
N PHE A 182 24.96 -4.23 -4.28
CA PHE A 182 25.43 -4.96 -3.10
C PHE A 182 26.94 -4.88 -2.94
N THR A 183 27.39 -4.59 -1.72
CA THR A 183 28.82 -4.52 -1.38
C THR A 183 29.33 -5.73 -0.62
N GLU A 184 28.42 -6.53 -0.05
CA GLU A 184 28.74 -7.80 0.61
C GLU A 184 28.11 -8.99 -0.17
N PRO A 185 28.80 -10.15 -0.31
CA PRO A 185 28.27 -11.32 -1.00
C PRO A 185 27.05 -11.97 -0.31
N ASP A 186 27.05 -12.00 1.03
CA ASP A 186 26.10 -12.75 1.84
C ASP A 186 25.05 -11.84 2.51
N SER A 187 24.83 -10.64 1.97
CA SER A 187 23.84 -9.67 2.48
C SER A 187 22.43 -9.87 1.88
N ALA A 188 21.46 -9.23 2.51
CA ALA A 188 20.06 -9.11 2.12
C ALA A 188 19.63 -7.63 2.11
N LEU A 189 18.41 -7.35 1.63
CA LEU A 189 17.84 -6.00 1.66
C LEU A 189 16.66 -5.92 2.61
N ALA A 190 16.50 -4.78 3.25
CA ALA A 190 15.31 -4.40 3.98
C ALA A 190 14.79 -3.06 3.45
N LEU A 191 13.52 -3.01 3.07
CA LEU A 191 12.83 -1.77 2.71
C LEU A 191 12.15 -1.22 3.95
N LYS A 192 12.51 0.00 4.35
CA LYS A 192 11.92 0.64 5.52
C LYS A 192 10.62 1.33 5.13
N ILE A 193 9.58 1.02 5.89
CA ILE A 193 8.29 1.67 5.85
C ILE A 193 8.06 2.35 7.20
N VAL A 194 7.69 3.63 7.15
CA VAL A 194 7.30 4.41 8.32
C VAL A 194 5.80 4.67 8.22
N LEU A 195 5.10 4.42 9.32
CA LEU A 195 3.68 4.67 9.49
C LEU A 195 3.52 5.76 10.55
N GLU A 196 2.81 6.82 10.21
CA GLU A 196 2.46 7.88 11.15
C GLU A 196 0.96 8.11 11.17
N SER A 197 0.43 8.51 12.33
CA SER A 197 -0.97 8.89 12.49
C SER A 197 -1.10 9.97 13.55
N GLU A 198 -2.05 10.88 13.39
CA GLU A 198 -2.32 11.94 14.37
C GLU A 198 -2.95 11.43 15.69
N VAL A 199 -3.37 10.17 15.72
CA VAL A 199 -4.11 9.56 16.83
C VAL A 199 -3.38 8.35 17.41
N ASP A 200 -3.70 7.99 18.67
CA ASP A 200 -3.20 6.75 19.27
C ASP A 200 -3.81 5.55 18.50
N VAL A 201 -3.01 4.92 17.64
CA VAL A 201 -3.40 3.75 16.84
C VAL A 201 -3.11 2.46 17.61
N GLU A 202 -4.09 1.57 17.65
CA GLU A 202 -3.88 0.17 18.05
C GLU A 202 -3.48 -0.63 16.81
N TYR A 203 -2.24 -1.14 16.80
CA TYR A 203 -1.75 -2.02 15.74
C TYR A 203 -2.00 -3.48 16.14
N GLU A 204 -2.85 -4.16 15.38
CA GLU A 204 -3.08 -5.59 15.50
C GLU A 204 -2.52 -6.29 14.26
N GLU A 205 -1.72 -7.35 14.46
CA GLU A 205 -1.33 -8.29 13.40
C GLU A 205 -2.35 -9.43 13.44
N ASP A 206 -3.21 -9.53 12.43
CA ASP A 206 -4.23 -10.58 12.33
C ASP A 206 -3.73 -11.82 11.59
N GLU A 207 -4.35 -12.99 11.90
CA GLU A 207 -4.01 -14.26 11.25
C GLU A 207 -4.61 -14.41 9.84
N GLU A 208 -5.68 -13.65 9.52
CA GLU A 208 -6.33 -13.52 8.20
C GLU A 208 -6.73 -12.04 8.03
N THR A 209 -6.47 -11.43 6.86
CA THR A 209 -6.81 -10.01 6.59
C THR A 209 -8.29 -9.82 6.23
N GLU A 210 -8.83 -8.59 6.29
CA GLU A 210 -10.22 -8.31 5.85
C GLU A 210 -10.45 -8.77 4.40
N ASP A 211 -9.48 -8.52 3.52
CA ASP A 211 -9.56 -8.95 2.12
C ASP A 211 -9.45 -10.47 1.95
N GLU A 212 -8.73 -11.19 2.82
CA GLU A 212 -8.72 -12.66 2.80
C GLU A 212 -10.04 -13.26 3.32
N GLU A 213 -10.63 -12.69 4.38
CA GLU A 213 -11.93 -13.11 4.93
C GLU A 213 -13.05 -12.97 3.90
N ASP A 214 -13.02 -11.90 3.11
CA ASP A 214 -13.97 -11.62 2.03
C ASP A 214 -13.62 -12.35 0.72
N GLY A 215 -12.46 -13.02 0.65
CA GLY A 215 -12.01 -13.77 -0.53
C GLY A 215 -11.51 -12.90 -1.69
N ARG A 216 -11.13 -11.65 -1.40
CA ARG A 216 -10.57 -10.65 -2.31
C ARG A 216 -9.05 -10.79 -2.48
N ALA A 217 -8.35 -11.32 -1.48
CA ALA A 217 -6.92 -11.55 -1.49
C ALA A 217 -6.53 -12.92 -0.92
N THR A 218 -5.24 -13.27 -1.05
CA THR A 218 -4.63 -14.47 -0.45
C THR A 218 -3.15 -14.24 -0.18
N ASP A 219 -2.64 -14.83 0.90
CA ASP A 219 -1.25 -14.74 1.35
C ASP A 219 -0.86 -13.27 1.61
N GLU A 220 -1.66 -12.58 2.42
CA GLU A 220 -1.40 -11.20 2.85
C GLU A 220 -1.12 -11.11 4.36
N SER A 221 -0.39 -10.08 4.72
CA SER A 221 -0.25 -9.63 6.11
C SER A 221 -0.73 -8.19 6.21
N GLU A 222 -1.31 -7.82 7.34
CA GLU A 222 -1.96 -6.53 7.54
C GLU A 222 -1.59 -5.90 8.87
N ILE A 223 -1.59 -4.57 8.87
CA ILE A 223 -1.56 -3.74 10.05
C ILE A 223 -2.82 -2.89 10.05
N ASP A 224 -3.64 -3.11 11.07
CA ASP A 224 -4.85 -2.33 11.30
C ASP A 224 -4.54 -0.96 11.90
N ILE A 225 -5.26 0.07 11.44
CA ILE A 225 -5.21 1.44 11.95
C ILE A 225 -6.59 1.81 12.48
N ILE A 226 -6.80 1.67 13.79
CA ILE A 226 -8.14 1.82 14.40
C ILE A 226 -8.28 3.19 15.11
N LEU A 227 -9.31 3.96 14.74
CA LEU A 227 -9.75 5.18 15.42
C LEU A 227 -11.24 5.12 15.77
N GLY A 228 -11.56 4.66 16.98
CA GLY A 228 -12.93 4.63 17.48
C GLY A 228 -13.78 3.56 16.78
N GLU A 229 -14.71 3.98 15.93
CA GLU A 229 -15.56 3.08 15.10
C GLU A 229 -15.04 2.94 13.66
N TYR A 230 -13.98 3.67 13.30
CA TYR A 230 -13.42 3.70 11.96
C TYR A 230 -12.04 3.04 11.94
N SER A 231 -11.70 2.43 10.80
CA SER A 231 -10.39 1.84 10.57
C SER A 231 -9.90 2.14 9.15
N GLY A 232 -8.59 2.25 9.02
CA GLY A 232 -7.86 1.96 7.79
C GLY A 232 -6.91 0.80 8.05
N PHE A 233 -6.17 0.41 7.03
CA PHE A 233 -5.17 -0.64 7.16
C PHE A 233 -4.01 -0.40 6.19
N PHE A 234 -2.88 -1.05 6.47
CA PHE A 234 -1.75 -1.20 5.55
C PHE A 234 -1.43 -2.69 5.44
N SER A 235 -1.68 -3.27 4.25
CA SER A 235 -1.40 -4.66 3.97
C SER A 235 -0.31 -4.84 2.92
N TRP A 236 0.32 -6.02 2.91
CA TRP A 236 1.29 -6.41 1.91
C TRP A 236 1.17 -7.90 1.61
N ILE A 237 1.49 -8.26 0.36
CA ILE A 237 1.56 -9.66 -0.06
C ILE A 237 2.80 -10.31 0.54
N GLU A 238 2.63 -11.50 1.10
CA GLU A 238 3.68 -12.27 1.74
C GLU A 238 4.70 -12.86 0.75
N ASN A 239 4.50 -12.69 -0.55
CA ASN A 239 5.34 -13.23 -1.60
C ASN A 239 5.91 -12.13 -2.51
N VAL A 240 7.19 -12.28 -2.85
CA VAL A 240 7.94 -11.39 -3.75
C VAL A 240 8.68 -12.20 -4.80
N THR A 241 8.81 -11.67 -6.01
CA THR A 241 9.59 -12.26 -7.09
C THR A 241 11.01 -11.71 -7.07
N VAL A 242 11.98 -12.54 -6.72
CA VAL A 242 13.42 -12.21 -6.78
C VAL A 242 14.08 -12.99 -7.91
N ASP A 243 14.62 -12.29 -8.91
CA ASP A 243 15.24 -12.86 -10.11
C ASP A 243 14.34 -13.90 -10.82
N GLY A 244 13.02 -13.70 -10.77
CA GLY A 244 12.01 -14.60 -11.35
C GLY A 244 11.67 -15.83 -10.49
N VAL A 245 12.08 -15.86 -9.22
CA VAL A 245 11.76 -16.91 -8.25
C VAL A 245 10.96 -16.31 -7.09
N ASN A 246 9.88 -16.97 -6.68
CA ASN A 246 9.08 -16.50 -5.55
C ASN A 246 9.77 -16.78 -4.21
N HIS A 247 9.76 -15.78 -3.33
CA HIS A 247 10.27 -15.82 -1.97
C HIS A 247 9.23 -15.26 -1.01
N LEU A 248 9.29 -15.68 0.25
CA LEU A 248 8.48 -15.10 1.30
C LEU A 248 9.06 -13.74 1.70
N VAL A 249 8.25 -12.69 1.71
CA VAL A 249 8.52 -11.40 2.32
C VAL A 249 8.44 -11.55 3.83
N LYS A 250 9.47 -11.08 4.52
CA LYS A 250 9.51 -11.11 5.99
C LYS A 250 9.39 -9.70 6.53
N ALA A 251 8.32 -9.40 7.26
CA ALA A 251 8.17 -8.13 7.95
C ALA A 251 8.75 -8.20 9.36
N THR A 252 9.53 -7.19 9.78
CA THR A 252 9.92 -7.08 11.21
C THR A 252 8.69 -6.76 12.07
N PRO A 253 8.66 -7.21 13.33
CA PRO A 253 7.67 -6.72 14.28
C PRO A 253 7.67 -5.19 14.35
N LEU A 254 6.50 -4.59 14.48
CA LEU A 254 6.36 -3.14 14.58
C LEU A 254 7.19 -2.60 15.74
N THR A 255 7.98 -1.58 15.44
CA THR A 255 8.74 -0.84 16.45
C THR A 255 8.19 0.58 16.52
N THR A 256 7.49 0.88 17.61
CA THR A 256 6.97 2.21 17.91
C THR A 256 7.97 2.98 18.77
N ASP A 257 8.43 4.13 18.29
CA ASP A 257 9.14 5.12 19.10
C ASP A 257 8.19 6.28 19.51
N GLU A 258 8.70 7.39 20.05
CA GLU A 258 7.83 8.45 20.60
C GLU A 258 6.99 9.18 19.52
N GLU A 259 7.32 9.04 18.23
CA GLU A 259 6.68 9.77 17.12
C GLU A 259 6.37 8.90 15.89
N GLU A 260 7.06 7.76 15.67
CA GLU A 260 6.97 6.97 14.44
C GLU A 260 6.78 5.47 14.73
N THR A 261 6.00 4.79 13.88
CA THR A 261 5.93 3.32 13.84
C THR A 261 6.67 2.81 12.60
N LYS A 262 7.64 1.92 12.81
CA LYS A 262 8.51 1.40 11.74
C LYS A 262 8.33 -0.08 11.54
N LEU A 263 8.33 -0.49 10.26
CA LEU A 263 8.49 -1.87 9.85
C LEU A 263 9.50 -1.96 8.70
N TYR A 264 10.16 -3.11 8.59
CA TYR A 264 11.06 -3.44 7.50
C TYR A 264 10.51 -4.65 6.75
N LEU A 265 10.30 -4.51 5.44
CA LEU A 265 10.04 -5.63 4.55
C LEU A 265 11.38 -6.17 4.05
N ASN A 266 11.68 -7.44 4.35
CA ASN A 266 12.99 -8.05 4.11
C ASN A 266 12.95 -8.95 2.87
N TYR A 267 13.97 -8.79 2.03
CA TYR A 267 14.11 -9.44 0.74
C TYR A 267 15.46 -10.15 0.65
N PRO A 268 15.51 -11.37 0.09
CA PRO A 268 16.79 -11.98 -0.25
C PRO A 268 17.48 -11.16 -1.35
N ARG A 269 18.80 -11.33 -1.45
CA ARG A 269 19.59 -10.74 -2.54
C ARG A 269 19.05 -11.15 -3.91
N GLY A 270 18.86 -10.17 -4.79
CA GLY A 270 18.63 -10.36 -6.22
C GLY A 270 19.00 -9.13 -7.03
N ASP A 271 19.14 -9.31 -8.35
CA ASP A 271 19.33 -8.20 -9.28
C ASP A 271 17.99 -7.52 -9.60
N GLU A 272 16.87 -8.24 -9.49
CA GLU A 272 15.51 -7.76 -9.70
C GLU A 272 14.60 -8.27 -8.57
N ILE A 273 13.94 -7.36 -7.84
CA ILE A 273 12.96 -7.66 -6.78
C ILE A 273 11.67 -6.91 -7.13
N ILE A 274 10.58 -7.65 -7.33
CA ILE A 274 9.23 -7.15 -7.70
C ILE A 274 8.19 -7.86 -6.85
#